data_AF-A0AAD8UR52-F1
#
_entry.id   AF-A0AAD8UR52-F1
#
_cell.length_a   1.000
_cell.length_b   1.000
_cell.length_c   1.000
_cell.angle_alpha   90.00
_cell.angle_beta   90.00
_cell.angle_gamma   90.00
#
_symmetry.space_group_name_H-M   'P 1'
#
loop_
_entity.id
_entity.type
_entity.pdbx_description
1 polymer ?
#
loop_
_entity_poly.entity_id
_entity_poly.type
_entity_poly.pdbx_seq_one_letter_code
_entity_poly.pdbx_strand_id
1 'polypeptide(L)'
;MANRCDVASHPVAQEARGQARQASQDWPPIERAGWAVIDCLTAAGHTLIEWDPTSHAEAYKDWVAATFADDGDFHRKLSEASGEPLVKGLLVGTEKDILSVAESRDLAAKKLRYEKDYFKRWNEAGIDALITTVAPWFGIRPRV
;
A
#
# COMPACT_ATOMS: atom_id res chain seq x y z
N MET A 1 24.68 27.66 0.25
CA MET A 1 23.48 28.25 -0.37
C MET A 1 22.67 27.12 -0.98
N ALA A 2 21.68 26.61 -0.25
CA ALA A 2 20.81 25.55 -0.74
C ALA A 2 19.65 26.17 -1.52
N ASN A 3 19.56 25.86 -2.81
CA ASN A 3 18.50 26.30 -3.69
C ASN A 3 17.21 25.60 -3.24
N ARG A 4 16.39 26.27 -2.41
CA ARG A 4 15.00 25.86 -2.20
C ARG A 4 14.30 26.10 -3.53
N CYS A 5 14.03 25.02 -4.24
CA CYS A 5 13.27 25.03 -5.47
C CYS A 5 11.89 25.63 -5.16
N ASP A 6 11.64 26.85 -5.66
CA ASP A 6 10.40 27.59 -5.46
C ASP A 6 9.37 27.11 -6.50
N VAL A 7 8.99 25.84 -6.41
CA VAL A 7 8.09 25.13 -7.36
C VAL A 7 6.62 25.26 -6.96
N ALA A 8 6.32 26.05 -5.92
CA ALA A 8 4.99 26.15 -5.30
C ALA A 8 3.90 26.77 -6.20
N SER A 9 4.26 27.26 -7.40
CA SER A 9 3.41 28.03 -8.30
C SER A 9 2.92 27.26 -9.54
N HIS A 10 3.24 25.97 -9.71
CA HIS A 10 2.81 25.22 -10.90
C HIS A 10 1.31 24.84 -10.84
N PRO A 11 0.48 25.17 -11.84
CA PRO A 11 -0.99 24.98 -11.78
C PRO A 11 -1.43 23.53 -11.56
N VAL A 12 -0.75 22.59 -12.23
CA VAL A 12 -1.00 21.14 -12.08
C VAL A 12 -0.67 20.64 -10.65
N ALA A 13 0.32 21.26 -9.99
CA ALA A 13 0.66 20.93 -8.61
C ALA A 13 -0.36 21.49 -7.60
N GLN A 14 -1.07 22.56 -7.93
CA GLN A 14 -2.11 23.14 -7.07
C GLN A 14 -3.42 22.36 -7.10
N GLU A 15 -3.80 21.84 -8.28
CA GLU A 15 -5.02 21.04 -8.44
C GLU A 15 -4.88 19.66 -7.77
N ALA A 16 -3.73 19.00 -7.92
CA ALA A 16 -3.39 17.77 -7.20
C ALA A 16 -3.36 17.98 -5.67
N ARG A 17 -2.88 19.13 -5.19
CA ARG A 17 -2.88 19.51 -3.75
C ARG A 17 -4.28 19.67 -3.17
N GLY A 18 -5.26 20.05 -3.98
CA GLY A 18 -6.65 20.24 -3.53
C GLY A 18 -7.36 18.93 -3.22
N GLN A 19 -7.15 17.90 -4.05
CA GLN A 19 -7.86 16.62 -3.95
C GLN A 19 -7.23 15.66 -2.92
N ALA A 20 -5.89 15.65 -2.81
CA ALA A 20 -5.17 14.78 -1.87
C ALA A 20 -5.33 15.20 -0.39
N ARG A 21 -5.68 16.47 -0.10
CA ARG A 21 -5.84 17.00 1.27
C ARG A 21 -6.98 16.35 2.07
N GLN A 22 -7.97 15.77 1.39
CA GLN A 22 -9.14 15.18 2.05
C GLN A 22 -8.87 13.77 2.62
N ALA A 23 -7.80 13.08 2.16
CA ALA A 23 -7.51 11.70 2.52
C ALA A 23 -6.33 11.51 3.50
N SER A 24 -5.49 12.54 3.73
CA SER A 24 -4.20 12.44 4.42
C SER A 24 -4.18 12.89 5.90
N GLN A 25 -5.35 13.18 6.48
CA GLN A 25 -5.48 14.03 7.67
C GLN A 25 -4.67 13.60 8.91
N ASP A 26 -4.24 12.33 9.00
CA ASP A 26 -3.61 11.79 10.20
C ASP A 26 -2.07 11.87 10.23
N TRP A 27 -1.38 12.09 9.10
CA TRP A 27 0.10 12.02 9.07
C TRP A 27 0.80 13.13 8.26
N PRO A 28 0.77 14.40 8.75
CA PRO A 28 1.35 15.55 8.05
C PRO A 28 2.81 15.41 7.58
N PRO A 29 3.73 14.73 8.31
CA PRO A 29 5.10 14.56 7.84
C PRO A 29 5.22 13.72 6.56
N ILE A 30 4.39 12.68 6.43
CA ILE A 30 4.42 11.78 5.27
C ILE A 30 3.87 12.51 4.05
N GLU A 31 2.78 13.25 4.24
CA GLU A 31 2.21 14.07 3.18
C GLU A 31 3.21 15.12 2.66
N ARG A 32 3.88 15.83 3.57
CA ARG A 32 4.95 16.79 3.18
C ARG A 32 6.07 16.13 2.40
N ALA A 33 6.47 14.91 2.78
CA ALA A 33 7.49 14.17 2.04
C ALA A 33 7.00 13.80 0.63
N GLY A 34 5.75 13.37 0.49
CA GLY A 34 5.13 13.12 -0.82
C GLY A 34 5.16 14.35 -1.71
N TRP A 35 4.74 15.51 -1.20
CA TRP A 35 4.81 16.77 -1.94
C TRP A 35 6.22 17.19 -2.32
N ALA A 36 7.20 17.02 -1.42
CA ALA A 36 8.60 17.31 -1.73
C ALA A 36 9.14 16.43 -2.86
N VAL A 37 8.74 15.15 -2.92
CA VAL A 37 9.13 14.25 -4.02
C VAL A 37 8.49 14.69 -5.34
N ILE A 38 7.20 15.07 -5.33
CA ILE A 38 6.48 15.60 -6.49
C ILE A 38 7.17 16.86 -7.03
N ASP A 39 7.50 17.81 -6.16
CA ASP A 39 8.16 19.07 -6.53
C ASP A 39 9.56 18.78 -7.14
N CYS A 40 10.34 17.88 -6.54
CA CYS A 40 11.67 17.49 -7.04
C CYS A 40 11.60 16.82 -8.42
N LEU A 41 10.65 15.91 -8.65
CA LEU A 41 10.51 15.20 -9.92
C LEU A 41 10.02 16.12 -11.04
N THR A 42 9.10 17.03 -10.72
CA THR A 42 8.65 18.08 -11.64
C THR A 42 9.84 18.96 -12.05
N ALA A 43 10.64 19.42 -11.08
CA ALA A 43 11.81 20.26 -11.34
C ALA A 43 12.90 19.56 -12.16
N ALA A 44 13.00 18.22 -12.06
CA ALA A 44 13.88 17.41 -12.88
C ALA A 44 13.34 17.14 -14.30
N GLY A 45 12.13 17.61 -14.63
CA GLY A 45 11.52 17.47 -15.96
C GLY A 45 10.74 16.18 -16.17
N HIS A 46 10.38 15.45 -15.11
CA HIS A 46 9.53 14.27 -15.23
C HIS A 46 8.04 14.65 -15.35
N THR A 47 7.31 13.87 -16.15
CA THR A 47 5.85 13.96 -16.24
C THR A 47 5.22 13.18 -15.10
N LEU A 48 4.39 13.84 -14.31
CA LEU A 48 3.63 13.22 -13.24
C LEU A 48 2.18 13.05 -13.67
N ILE A 49 1.64 11.86 -13.46
CA ILE A 49 0.25 11.50 -13.74
C ILE A 49 -0.35 11.03 -12.42
N GLU A 50 -1.54 11.52 -12.10
CA GLU A 50 -2.29 11.03 -10.95
C GLU A 50 -2.79 9.60 -11.22
N TRP A 51 -2.47 8.68 -10.31
CA TRP A 51 -2.87 7.28 -10.42
C TRP A 51 -4.09 7.01 -9.56
N ASP A 52 -5.17 6.49 -10.17
CA ASP A 52 -6.38 6.05 -9.46
C ASP A 52 -6.12 4.78 -8.62
N PRO A 53 -6.13 4.85 -7.28
CA PRO A 53 -5.88 3.69 -6.42
C PRO A 53 -7.16 2.97 -6.00
N THR A 54 -8.35 3.31 -6.54
CA THR A 54 -9.65 2.80 -6.05
C THR A 54 -9.71 1.27 -6.03
N SER A 55 -9.03 0.59 -6.94
CA SER A 55 -9.01 -0.87 -7.00
C SER A 55 -8.16 -1.54 -5.91
N HIS A 56 -7.28 -0.80 -5.22
CA HIS A 56 -6.40 -1.34 -4.18
C HIS A 56 -7.19 -1.82 -2.96
N ALA A 57 -8.36 -1.24 -2.68
CA ALA A 57 -9.21 -1.65 -1.56
C ALA A 57 -9.72 -3.10 -1.71
N GLU A 58 -10.07 -3.51 -2.93
CA GLU A 58 -10.48 -4.90 -3.19
C GLU A 58 -9.30 -5.87 -3.13
N ALA A 59 -8.14 -5.46 -3.67
CA ALA A 59 -6.92 -6.26 -3.54
C ALA A 59 -6.50 -6.47 -2.09
N TYR A 60 -6.68 -5.44 -1.24
CA TYR A 60 -6.42 -5.55 0.19
C TYR A 60 -7.33 -6.58 0.86
N LYS A 61 -8.64 -6.60 0.54
CA LYS A 61 -9.57 -7.60 1.07
C LYS A 61 -9.16 -9.02 0.67
N ASP A 62 -8.77 -9.22 -0.59
CA ASP A 62 -8.30 -10.52 -1.08
C ASP A 62 -7.00 -10.95 -0.40
N TRP A 63 -6.09 -10.01 -0.16
CA TRP A 63 -4.86 -10.25 0.60
C TRP A 63 -5.15 -10.65 2.05
N VAL A 64 -6.09 -9.97 2.73
CA VAL A 64 -6.51 -10.33 4.10
C VAL A 64 -7.10 -11.74 4.12
N ALA A 65 -8.01 -12.06 3.20
CA ALA A 65 -8.62 -13.39 3.11
C ALA A 65 -7.56 -14.48 2.88
N ALA A 66 -6.59 -14.26 2.00
CA ALA A 66 -5.51 -15.19 1.76
C ALA A 66 -4.58 -15.37 2.97
N THR A 67 -4.32 -14.27 3.70
CA THR A 67 -3.42 -14.28 4.87
C THR A 67 -4.05 -15.00 6.06
N PHE A 68 -5.37 -14.92 6.21
CA PHE A 68 -6.10 -15.51 7.35
C PHE A 68 -6.68 -16.90 7.06
N ALA A 69 -6.46 -17.42 5.85
CA ALA A 69 -7.06 -18.64 5.32
C ALA A 69 -6.80 -19.91 6.15
N ASP A 70 -5.78 -19.92 7.00
CA ASP A 70 -5.41 -21.05 7.84
C ASP A 70 -5.73 -20.84 9.33
N ASP A 71 -6.42 -19.76 9.70
CA ASP A 71 -6.69 -19.32 11.09
C ASP A 71 -5.44 -19.19 12.01
N GLY A 72 -4.23 -19.19 11.44
CA GLY A 72 -2.98 -19.28 12.18
C GLY A 72 -2.61 -20.68 12.66
N ASP A 73 -3.24 -21.74 12.15
CA ASP A 73 -2.90 -23.14 12.42
C ASP A 73 -1.42 -23.43 12.16
N PHE A 74 -0.87 -22.93 11.04
CA PHE A 74 0.54 -23.09 10.74
C PHE A 74 1.44 -22.46 11.81
N HIS A 75 1.08 -21.26 12.27
CA HIS A 75 1.84 -20.55 13.29
C HIS A 75 1.76 -21.22 14.67
N ARG A 76 0.59 -21.77 15.05
CA ARG A 76 0.45 -22.54 16.30
C ARG A 76 1.32 -23.80 16.28
N LYS A 77 1.31 -24.55 15.19
CA LYS A 77 2.17 -25.73 15.02
C LYS A 77 3.66 -25.40 15.14
N LEU A 78 4.09 -24.27 14.58
CA LEU A 78 5.48 -23.81 14.72
C LEU A 78 5.82 -23.42 16.17
N SER A 79 4.91 -22.72 16.85
CA SER A 79 5.05 -22.35 18.27
C SER A 79 5.14 -23.58 19.19
N GLU A 80 4.32 -24.60 18.94
CA GLU A 80 4.39 -25.88 19.66
C GLU A 80 5.71 -26.61 19.41
N ALA A 81 6.20 -26.61 18.17
CA ALA A 81 7.45 -27.26 17.81
C ALA A 81 8.70 -26.57 18.40
N SER A 82 8.66 -25.24 18.53
CA SER A 82 9.77 -24.47 19.12
C SER A 82 9.72 -24.39 20.65
N GLY A 83 8.54 -24.57 21.24
CA GLY A 83 8.29 -24.32 22.67
C GLY A 83 8.21 -22.83 23.02
N GLU A 84 8.30 -21.93 22.04
CA GLU A 84 8.15 -20.50 22.23
C GLU A 84 6.68 -20.09 22.08
N PRO A 85 6.15 -19.17 22.90
CA PRO A 85 4.77 -18.73 22.79
C PRO A 85 4.53 -17.98 21.48
N LEU A 86 3.29 -18.04 20.97
CA LEU A 86 2.88 -17.26 19.81
C LEU A 86 3.14 -15.76 20.05
N VAL A 87 3.77 -15.11 19.08
CA VAL A 87 4.15 -13.69 19.17
C VAL A 87 2.89 -12.83 19.37
N LYS A 88 2.92 -11.99 20.41
CA LYS A 88 1.83 -11.04 20.68
C LYS A 88 1.70 -10.05 19.53
N GLY A 89 0.51 -9.94 18.97
CA GLY A 89 0.22 -9.07 17.83
C GLY A 89 0.46 -9.70 16.46
N LEU A 90 0.76 -11.01 16.39
CA LEU A 90 0.70 -11.73 15.14
C LEU A 90 -0.73 -11.68 14.57
N LEU A 91 -0.84 -11.27 13.31
CA LEU A 91 -2.12 -11.25 12.60
C LEU A 91 -2.44 -12.67 12.15
N VAL A 92 -3.39 -13.30 12.83
CA VAL A 92 -3.94 -14.61 12.47
C VAL A 92 -5.44 -14.50 12.29
N GLY A 93 -5.99 -15.33 11.41
CA GLY A 93 -7.43 -15.45 11.22
C GLY A 93 -8.13 -16.08 12.41
N THR A 94 -9.43 -16.26 12.24
CA THR A 94 -10.30 -17.06 13.10
C THR A 94 -10.83 -18.26 12.33
N GLU A 95 -11.53 -19.17 13.02
CA GLU A 95 -12.18 -20.32 12.37
C GLU A 95 -13.10 -19.93 11.21
N LYS A 96 -13.67 -18.72 11.23
CA LYS A 96 -14.55 -18.19 10.16
C LYS A 96 -13.80 -17.79 8.90
N ASP A 97 -12.49 -17.58 9.00
CA ASP A 97 -11.64 -17.13 7.91
C ASP A 97 -11.01 -18.31 7.15
N ILE A 98 -11.20 -19.54 7.65
CA ILE A 98 -10.65 -20.74 7.03
C ILE A 98 -11.23 -20.92 5.63
N LEU A 99 -10.34 -21.04 4.64
CA LEU A 99 -10.73 -21.33 3.26
C LEU A 99 -10.58 -22.82 2.96
N SER A 100 -11.59 -23.42 2.35
CA SER A 100 -11.45 -24.72 1.72
C SER A 100 -10.46 -24.66 0.55
N VAL A 101 -10.05 -25.83 0.07
CA VAL A 101 -9.16 -25.92 -1.10
C VAL A 101 -9.82 -25.32 -2.36
N ALA A 102 -11.14 -25.47 -2.51
CA ALA A 102 -11.88 -24.89 -3.63
C ALA A 102 -11.89 -23.36 -3.54
N GLU A 103 -12.26 -22.80 -2.39
CA GLU A 103 -12.27 -21.36 -2.15
C GLU A 103 -10.88 -20.73 -2.30
N SER A 104 -9.85 -21.42 -1.82
CA SER A 104 -8.45 -21.00 -2.00
C SER A 104 -8.05 -20.92 -3.48
N ARG A 105 -8.51 -21.87 -4.31
CA ARG A 105 -8.28 -21.83 -5.76
C ARG A 105 -9.05 -20.70 -6.43
N ASP A 106 -10.28 -20.46 -6.02
CA ASP A 106 -11.09 -19.36 -6.54
C ASP A 106 -10.49 -18.00 -6.20
N LEU A 107 -9.97 -17.84 -4.97
CA LEU A 107 -9.24 -16.65 -4.53
C LEU A 107 -7.95 -16.46 -5.33
N ALA A 108 -7.17 -17.52 -5.56
CA ALA A 108 -5.98 -17.45 -6.39
C ALA A 108 -6.30 -17.05 -7.84
N ALA A 109 -7.40 -17.57 -8.41
CA ALA A 109 -7.87 -17.18 -9.73
C ALA A 109 -8.34 -15.71 -9.76
N LYS A 110 -8.98 -15.22 -8.69
CA LYS A 110 -9.37 -13.82 -8.53
C LYS A 110 -8.14 -12.90 -8.49
N LYS A 111 -7.14 -13.24 -7.68
CA LYS A 111 -5.85 -12.54 -7.63
C LYS A 111 -5.20 -12.44 -9.01
N LEU A 112 -5.14 -13.55 -9.76
CA LEU A 112 -4.53 -13.56 -11.09
C LEU A 112 -5.28 -12.65 -12.08
N ARG A 113 -6.62 -12.58 -12.01
CA ARG A 113 -7.40 -11.64 -12.82
C ARG A 113 -7.05 -10.20 -12.47
N TYR A 114 -7.02 -9.89 -11.17
CA TYR A 114 -6.63 -8.56 -10.69
C TYR A 114 -5.24 -8.14 -11.18
N GLU A 115 -4.24 -9.03 -11.07
CA GLU A 115 -2.87 -8.74 -11.54
C GLU A 115 -2.83 -8.43 -13.05
N LYS A 116 -3.59 -9.18 -13.86
CA LYS A 116 -3.70 -8.93 -15.31
C LYS A 116 -4.36 -7.60 -15.61
N ASP A 117 -5.46 -7.28 -14.94
CA ASP A 117 -6.20 -6.03 -15.14
C ASP A 117 -5.36 -4.83 -14.69
N TYR A 118 -4.63 -4.97 -13.57
CA TYR A 118 -3.73 -3.95 -13.06
C TYR A 118 -2.56 -3.70 -14.02
N PHE A 119 -1.96 -4.78 -14.55
CA PHE A 119 -0.87 -4.68 -15.52
C PHE A 119 -1.35 -4.07 -16.85
N LYS A 120 -2.57 -4.40 -17.28
CA LYS A 120 -3.18 -3.77 -18.46
C LYS A 120 -3.32 -2.26 -18.26
N ARG A 121 -3.91 -1.82 -17.14
CA ARG A 121 -4.03 -0.39 -16.77
C ARG A 121 -2.68 0.31 -16.74
N TRP A 122 -1.65 -0.33 -16.18
CA TRP A 122 -0.30 0.22 -16.14
C TRP A 122 0.24 0.50 -17.54
N ASN A 123 0.15 -0.49 -18.44
CA ASN A 123 0.62 -0.34 -19.82
C ASN A 123 -0.19 0.69 -20.60
N GLU A 124 -1.51 0.71 -20.44
CA GLU A 124 -2.39 1.69 -21.10
C GLU A 124 -2.12 3.13 -20.63
N ALA A 125 -1.75 3.31 -19.36
CA ALA A 125 -1.34 4.61 -18.84
C ALA A 125 0.05 5.05 -19.33
N GLY A 126 0.86 4.14 -19.88
CA GLY A 126 2.19 4.44 -20.40
C GLY A 126 3.17 4.94 -19.33
N ILE A 127 3.00 4.50 -18.08
CA ILE A 127 3.85 4.91 -16.95
C ILE A 127 5.08 4.01 -16.80
N ASP A 128 6.20 4.60 -16.43
CA ASP A 128 7.44 3.85 -16.13
C ASP A 128 7.50 3.36 -14.68
N ALA A 129 6.89 4.11 -13.76
CA ALA A 129 6.93 3.84 -12.33
C ALA A 129 5.72 4.40 -11.59
N LEU A 130 5.40 3.79 -10.44
CA LEU A 130 4.50 4.34 -9.44
C LEU A 130 5.29 4.83 -8.24
N ILE A 131 4.91 6.00 -7.74
CA ILE A 131 5.47 6.59 -6.54
C ILE A 131 4.39 6.52 -5.46
N THR A 132 4.71 5.82 -4.37
CA THR A 132 3.80 5.64 -3.24
C THR A 132 4.59 5.67 -1.95
N THR A 133 3.88 5.85 -0.83
CA THR A 133 4.47 5.74 0.49
C THR A 133 4.64 4.26 0.84
N VAL A 134 5.80 3.90 1.38
CA VAL A 134 6.08 2.51 1.80
C VAL A 134 5.31 2.11 3.06
N ALA A 135 5.02 3.09 3.92
CA ALA A 135 4.29 2.91 5.15
C ALA A 135 3.41 4.14 5.41
N PRO A 136 2.20 3.97 5.98
CA PRO A 136 1.34 5.07 6.33
C PRO A 136 1.70 5.73 7.68
N TRP A 137 2.77 5.30 8.34
CA TRP A 137 3.28 5.89 9.59
C TRP A 137 4.78 6.16 9.50
N PHE A 138 5.28 7.07 10.36
CA PHE A 138 6.72 7.26 10.56
C PHE A 138 7.22 6.31 11.66
N GLY A 139 8.51 5.95 11.61
CA GLY A 139 9.14 5.15 12.66
C GLY A 139 9.06 5.87 14.00
N ILE A 140 8.35 5.29 14.96
CA ILE A 140 8.30 5.77 16.34
C ILE A 140 9.41 5.07 17.11
N ARG A 141 10.26 5.83 17.79
CA ARG A 141 11.22 5.21 18.72
C ARG A 141 10.43 4.50 19.84
N PRO A 142 10.70 3.21 20.11
CA PRO A 142 10.07 2.52 21.22
C PRO A 142 10.27 3.32 22.50
N ARG A 143 9.22 3.46 23.31
CA ARG A 143 9.38 3.95 24.67
C ARG A 143 10.04 2.82 25.45
N VAL A 144 11.33 2.99 25.75
CA VAL A 144 12.04 2.19 26.76
C VAL A 144 11.50 2.52 28.14
#